data_AF-A0A662UEM8-F1
#
_entry.id   AF-A0A662UEM8-F1
#
_cell.length_a   1.000
_cell.length_b   1.000
_cell.length_c   1.000
_cell.angle_alpha   90.00
_cell.angle_beta   90.00
_cell.angle_gamma   90.00
#
_symmetry.space_group_name_H-M   'P 1'
#
loop_
_entity.id
_entity.type
_entity.pdbx_description
1 polymer ?
#
loop_
_entity_poly.entity_id
_entity_poly.type
_entity_poly.pdbx_seq_one_letter_code
_entity_poly.pdbx_strand_id
1 'polypeptide(L)'
;MPIVKTLSDRVEKFKAKTPADQTGTRYGAVKELASGRYIEGAGIITAVRERVRDILEREGIPASDHGVYYAFAFKAVSKALSHSDTELETIIEGLKAWFTAKGADPAMLDKIANLIVG
;
A
#
# COMPACT_ATOMS: atom_id res chain seq x y z
N MET A 1 -33.09 14.23 -11.63
CA MET A 1 -31.83 14.20 -10.88
C MET A 1 -31.50 12.75 -10.54
N PRO A 2 -30.22 12.32 -10.60
CA PRO A 2 -29.86 10.97 -10.17
C PRO A 2 -30.23 10.81 -8.69
N ILE A 3 -30.97 9.73 -8.38
CA ILE A 3 -31.44 9.44 -7.01
C ILE A 3 -30.23 9.28 -6.09
N VAL A 4 -30.13 10.13 -5.07
CA VAL A 4 -29.13 9.98 -4.00
C VAL A 4 -29.49 8.72 -3.20
N LYS A 5 -28.61 7.71 -3.23
CA LYS A 5 -28.82 6.44 -2.55
C LYS A 5 -28.62 6.59 -1.05
N THR A 6 -29.61 6.18 -0.28
CA THR A 6 -29.60 6.16 1.19
C THR A 6 -28.75 5.01 1.72
N LEU A 7 -28.51 4.96 3.03
CA LEU A 7 -27.87 3.80 3.67
C LEU A 7 -28.67 2.52 3.41
N SER A 8 -30.00 2.58 3.51
CA SER A 8 -30.88 1.42 3.26
C SER A 8 -30.71 0.89 1.84
N ASP A 9 -30.71 1.76 0.82
CA ASP A 9 -30.46 1.36 -0.56
C ASP A 9 -29.13 0.62 -0.72
N ARG A 10 -28.09 1.04 0.01
CA ARG A 10 -26.75 0.42 -0.03
C ARG A 10 -26.74 -0.94 0.67
N VAL A 11 -27.44 -1.08 1.79
CA VAL A 11 -27.58 -2.35 2.52
C VAL A 11 -28.35 -3.37 1.70
N GLU A 12 -29.48 -2.98 1.11
CA GLU A 12 -30.29 -3.86 0.26
C GLU A 12 -29.50 -4.32 -0.96
N LYS A 13 -28.79 -3.40 -1.62
CA LYS A 13 -27.89 -3.73 -2.73
C LYS A 13 -26.77 -4.70 -2.32
N PHE A 14 -26.21 -4.54 -1.12
CA PHE A 14 -25.18 -5.45 -0.62
C PHE A 14 -25.76 -6.86 -0.40
N LYS A 15 -26.89 -6.96 0.31
CA LYS A 15 -27.60 -8.24 0.52
C LYS A 15 -27.91 -8.97 -0.78
N ALA A 16 -28.35 -8.24 -1.81
CA ALA A 16 -28.64 -8.81 -3.13
C ALA A 16 -27.40 -9.29 -3.89
N LYS A 17 -26.20 -8.80 -3.55
CA LYS A 17 -24.93 -9.13 -4.21
C LYS A 17 -24.12 -10.23 -3.54
N THR A 18 -24.37 -10.48 -2.26
CA THR A 18 -23.64 -11.43 -1.43
C THR A 18 -24.34 -12.75 -1.09
N PRO A 19 -25.41 -13.22 -1.78
CA PRO A 19 -25.82 -14.62 -1.65
C PRO A 19 -24.65 -15.58 -1.90
N ALA A 20 -24.62 -16.71 -1.19
CA ALA A 20 -23.48 -17.63 -1.19
C ALA A 20 -23.23 -18.25 -2.57
N ASP A 21 -24.30 -18.61 -3.27
CA ASP A 21 -24.31 -19.11 -4.65
C ASP A 21 -23.72 -18.09 -5.64
N GLN A 22 -24.10 -16.82 -5.53
CA GLN A 22 -23.57 -15.76 -6.37
C GLN A 22 -22.11 -15.43 -6.03
N THR A 23 -21.77 -15.38 -4.75
CA THR A 23 -20.42 -15.05 -4.28
C THR A 23 -19.42 -16.14 -4.66
N GLY A 24 -19.77 -17.41 -4.41
CA GLY A 24 -18.94 -18.56 -4.76
C GLY A 24 -18.70 -18.66 -6.26
N THR A 25 -19.76 -18.52 -7.07
CA THR A 25 -19.66 -18.55 -8.54
C THR A 25 -18.75 -17.44 -9.07
N ARG A 26 -18.92 -16.20 -8.58
CA ARG A 26 -18.07 -15.07 -8.99
C ARG A 26 -16.62 -15.25 -8.59
N TYR A 27 -16.36 -15.68 -7.36
CA TYR A 27 -15.00 -15.91 -6.89
C TYR A 27 -14.33 -17.05 -7.68
N GLY A 28 -15.03 -18.16 -7.89
CA GLY A 28 -14.53 -19.28 -8.69
C GLY A 28 -14.12 -18.87 -10.10
N ALA A 29 -14.92 -18.03 -10.76
CA ALA A 29 -14.66 -17.56 -12.12
C ALA A 29 -13.39 -16.69 -12.26
N VAL A 30 -12.94 -16.02 -11.20
CA VAL A 30 -11.80 -15.08 -11.25
C VAL A 30 -10.62 -15.51 -10.39
N LYS A 31 -10.68 -16.67 -9.73
CA LYS A 31 -9.69 -17.11 -8.75
C LYS A 31 -8.26 -17.14 -9.31
N GLU A 32 -8.08 -17.70 -10.50
CA GLU A 32 -6.76 -17.79 -11.13
C GLU A 32 -6.20 -16.41 -11.50
N LEU A 33 -7.04 -15.53 -12.07
CA LEU A 33 -6.68 -14.15 -12.37
C LEU A 33 -6.29 -13.37 -11.10
N ALA A 34 -7.06 -13.56 -10.02
CA ALA A 34 -6.79 -12.92 -8.73
C ALA A 34 -5.48 -13.41 -8.12
N SER A 35 -5.20 -14.71 -8.21
CA SER A 35 -3.97 -15.33 -7.68
C SER A 35 -2.74 -14.85 -8.44
N GLY A 36 -2.80 -14.79 -9.78
CA GLY A 36 -1.71 -14.26 -10.59
C GLY A 36 -1.39 -12.79 -10.27
N ARG A 37 -2.43 -11.95 -10.18
CA ARG A 37 -2.28 -10.52 -9.80
C ARG A 37 -1.75 -10.34 -8.39
N TYR A 38 -2.13 -11.21 -7.46
CA TYR A 38 -1.59 -11.18 -6.11
C TYR A 38 -0.08 -11.43 -6.11
N ILE A 39 0.39 -12.44 -6.84
CA ILE A 39 1.82 -12.77 -6.92
C ILE A 39 2.61 -11.57 -7.48
N GLU A 40 2.12 -10.99 -8.58
CA GLU A 40 2.75 -9.83 -9.22
C GLU A 40 2.85 -8.63 -8.26
N GLY A 41 1.73 -8.25 -7.63
CA GLY A 41 1.71 -7.10 -6.73
C GLY A 41 2.46 -7.33 -5.42
N ALA A 42 2.28 -8.50 -4.79
CA ALA A 42 2.90 -8.82 -3.51
C ALA A 42 4.42 -9.00 -3.61
N GLY A 43 4.92 -9.47 -4.76
CA GLY A 43 6.36 -9.61 -5.02
C GLY A 43 7.11 -8.28 -4.89
N ILE A 44 6.57 -7.21 -5.48
CA ILE A 44 7.16 -5.86 -5.41
C ILE A 44 7.23 -5.37 -3.96
N ILE A 45 6.12 -5.47 -3.23
CA ILE A 45 6.04 -5.04 -1.83
C ILE A 45 7.01 -5.84 -0.94
N THR A 46 7.08 -7.15 -1.15
CA THR A 46 7.99 -8.02 -0.40
C THR A 46 9.44 -7.64 -0.66
N ALA A 47 9.84 -7.46 -1.92
CA ALA A 47 11.20 -7.06 -2.26
C ALA A 47 11.59 -5.71 -1.62
N VAL A 48 10.67 -4.73 -1.62
CA VAL A 48 10.90 -3.44 -0.94
C VAL A 48 11.06 -3.62 0.57
N ARG A 49 10.20 -4.43 1.21
CA ARG A 49 10.29 -4.71 2.65
C ARG A 49 11.66 -5.24 3.04
N GLU A 50 12.16 -6.25 2.31
CA GLU A 50 13.43 -6.90 2.64
C GLU A 50 14.60 -5.91 2.49
N ARG A 51 14.62 -5.10 1.41
CA ARG A 51 15.66 -4.07 1.23
C ARG A 51 15.61 -2.99 2.32
N VAL A 52 14.41 -2.57 2.73
CA VAL A 52 14.25 -1.61 3.84
C VAL A 52 14.70 -2.23 5.16
N ARG A 53 14.37 -3.51 5.41
CA ARG A 53 14.87 -4.21 6.60
C ARG A 53 16.39 -4.20 6.64
N ASP A 54 17.05 -4.53 5.54
CA ASP A 54 18.52 -4.54 5.48
C ASP A 54 19.13 -3.16 5.78
N ILE A 55 18.49 -2.07 5.30
CA ILE A 55 18.88 -0.70 5.65
C ILE A 55 18.70 -0.47 7.16
N LEU A 56 17.55 -0.79 7.72
CA LEU A 56 17.23 -0.53 9.13
C LEU A 56 18.14 -1.32 10.08
N GLU A 57 18.41 -2.58 9.77
CA GLU A 57 19.29 -3.44 10.57
C GLU A 57 20.74 -2.95 10.51
N ARG A 58 21.24 -2.54 9.34
CA ARG A 58 22.58 -1.98 9.18
C ARG A 58 22.77 -0.67 9.96
N GLU A 59 21.71 0.12 10.06
CA GLU A 59 21.70 1.41 10.78
C GLU A 59 21.37 1.24 12.27
N GLY A 60 21.19 0.00 12.75
CA GLY A 60 20.97 -0.31 14.15
C GLY A 60 19.57 0.05 14.67
N ILE A 61 18.59 0.24 13.79
CA ILE A 61 17.21 0.52 14.18
C ILE A 61 16.58 -0.75 14.80
N PRO A 62 16.04 -0.67 16.04
CA PRO A 62 15.38 -1.80 16.68
C PRO A 62 14.21 -2.34 15.85
N ALA A 63 14.05 -3.66 15.82
CA ALA A 63 12.97 -4.32 15.07
C ALA A 63 11.56 -3.88 15.50
N SER A 64 11.39 -3.42 16.75
CA SER A 64 10.13 -2.83 17.24
C SER A 64 9.71 -1.60 16.44
N ASP A 65 10.68 -0.86 15.91
CA ASP A 65 10.47 0.43 15.28
C ASP A 65 10.38 0.30 13.75
N HIS A 66 10.70 -0.87 13.19
CA HIS A 66 10.68 -1.10 11.73
C HIS A 66 9.29 -0.87 11.11
N GLY A 67 8.22 -1.07 11.88
CA GLY A 67 6.86 -0.92 11.39
C GLY A 67 6.55 0.46 10.80
N VAL A 68 7.08 1.54 11.40
CA VAL A 68 6.83 2.91 10.90
C VAL A 68 7.52 3.13 9.54
N TYR A 69 8.71 2.58 9.37
CA TYR A 69 9.52 2.68 8.15
C TYR A 69 8.98 1.80 7.03
N TYR A 70 8.50 0.58 7.34
CA TYR A 70 7.80 -0.26 6.36
C TYR A 70 6.51 0.41 5.87
N ALA A 71 5.74 1.02 6.77
CA ALA A 71 4.53 1.74 6.40
C ALA A 71 4.81 2.93 5.46
N PHE A 72 5.91 3.65 5.68
CA PHE A 72 6.39 4.68 4.76
C PHE A 72 6.75 4.07 3.39
N ALA A 73 7.62 3.05 3.39
CA ALA A 73 8.08 2.40 2.17
C ALA A 73 6.94 1.84 1.30
N PHE A 74 5.96 1.19 1.92
CA PHE A 74 4.79 0.63 1.22
C PHE A 74 3.90 1.70 0.60
N LYS A 75 3.77 2.86 1.27
CA LYS A 75 3.04 3.99 0.71
C LYS A 75 3.80 4.64 -0.43
N ALA A 76 5.11 4.84 -0.28
CA ALA A 76 5.96 5.42 -1.32
C ALA A 76 5.99 4.53 -2.57
N VAL A 77 6.23 3.22 -2.45
CA VAL A 77 6.21 2.31 -3.61
C VAL A 77 4.83 2.24 -4.26
N SER A 78 3.74 2.24 -3.48
CA SER A 78 2.38 2.28 -4.05
C SER A 78 2.14 3.53 -4.89
N LYS A 79 2.82 4.64 -4.60
CA LYS A 79 2.73 5.87 -5.40
C LYS A 79 3.65 5.83 -6.61
N ALA A 80 4.85 5.27 -6.47
CA ALA A 80 5.76 5.03 -7.59
C ALA A 80 5.17 4.10 -8.68
N LEU A 81 4.20 3.24 -8.33
CA LEU A 81 3.48 2.41 -9.30
C LEU A 81 2.47 3.19 -10.18
N SER A 82 2.18 4.46 -9.88
CA SER A 82 1.16 5.25 -10.60
C SER A 82 1.57 6.69 -10.89
N HIS A 83 2.69 7.15 -10.34
CA HIS A 83 3.21 8.50 -10.48
C HIS A 83 4.72 8.45 -10.73
N SER A 84 5.26 9.46 -11.40
CA SER A 84 6.70 9.58 -11.70
C SER A 84 7.18 11.02 -11.51
N ASP A 85 8.50 11.21 -11.59
CA ASP A 85 9.16 12.51 -11.67
C ASP A 85 8.75 13.47 -10.54
N THR A 86 8.61 14.76 -10.85
CA THR A 86 8.30 15.82 -9.88
C THR A 86 6.99 15.58 -9.12
N GLU A 87 6.02 14.89 -9.71
CA GLU A 87 4.78 14.53 -9.00
C GLU A 87 5.09 13.51 -7.90
N LEU A 88 5.83 12.46 -8.23
CA LEU A 88 6.23 11.42 -7.28
C LEU A 88 7.10 12.00 -6.16
N GLU A 89 8.07 12.86 -6.49
CA GLU A 89 8.93 13.55 -5.52
C GLU A 89 8.09 14.36 -4.53
N THR A 90 7.13 15.16 -5.03
CA THR A 90 6.25 15.98 -4.19
C THR A 90 5.41 15.11 -3.25
N ILE A 91 4.88 13.98 -3.74
CA ILE A 91 4.12 13.04 -2.93
C ILE A 91 5.01 12.44 -1.83
N ILE A 92 6.26 12.09 -2.16
CA ILE A 92 7.21 11.51 -1.21
C ILE A 92 7.62 12.51 -0.14
N GLU A 93 7.87 13.78 -0.49
CA GLU A 93 8.12 14.83 0.51
C GLU A 93 6.95 14.96 1.50
N GLY A 94 5.71 14.94 1.00
CA GLY A 94 4.53 14.93 1.85
C GLY A 94 4.44 13.70 2.78
N LEU A 95 4.81 12.52 2.26
CA LEU A 95 4.88 11.29 3.06
C LEU A 95 5.98 11.38 4.13
N LYS A 96 7.17 11.89 3.78
CA LYS A 96 8.27 12.06 4.75
C LYS A 96 7.84 12.95 5.90
N ALA A 97 7.26 14.13 5.62
CA ALA A 97 6.75 15.02 6.65
C ALA A 97 5.73 14.34 7.58
N TRP A 98 4.81 13.55 7.00
CA TRP A 98 3.79 12.83 7.76
C TRP A 98 4.35 11.73 8.66
N PHE A 99 5.39 11.01 8.21
CA PHE A 99 6.03 9.95 9.00
C PHE A 99 7.04 10.49 10.02
N THR A 100 7.70 11.61 9.73
CA THR A 100 8.48 12.37 10.73
C THR A 100 7.58 12.78 11.89
N ALA A 101 6.36 13.28 11.62
CA ALA A 101 5.39 13.62 12.65
C ALA A 101 4.92 12.40 13.48
N LYS A 102 5.17 11.17 13.01
CA LYS A 102 4.90 9.91 13.74
C LYS A 102 6.12 9.40 14.52
N GLY A 103 7.21 10.15 14.54
CA GLY A 103 8.44 9.83 15.27
C GLY A 103 9.48 9.06 14.47
N ALA A 104 9.32 8.90 13.15
CA ALA A 104 10.37 8.33 12.32
C ALA A 104 11.50 9.34 12.10
N ASP A 105 12.75 8.89 12.17
CA ASP A 105 13.93 9.69 11.85
C ASP A 105 13.89 10.15 10.37
N PRO A 106 13.88 11.47 10.10
CA PRO A 106 13.91 12.01 8.73
C PRO A 106 15.06 11.47 7.88
N ALA A 107 16.26 11.30 8.46
CA ALA A 107 17.42 10.83 7.71
C ALA A 107 17.24 9.38 7.21
N MET A 108 16.55 8.56 8.01
CA MET A 108 16.20 7.20 7.61
C MET A 108 15.09 7.17 6.55
N LEU A 109 14.13 8.09 6.64
CA LEU A 109 13.10 8.25 5.61
C LEU A 109 13.72 8.66 4.26
N ASP A 110 14.73 9.54 4.25
CA ASP A 110 15.45 9.93 3.04
C ASP A 110 16.20 8.74 2.41
N LYS A 111 16.89 7.92 3.22
CA LYS A 111 17.56 6.69 2.73
C LYS A 111 16.57 5.73 2.07
N ILE A 112 15.40 5.56 2.68
CA ILE A 112 14.33 4.70 2.14
C ILE A 112 13.68 5.32 0.90
N ALA A 113 13.52 6.65 0.86
CA ALA A 113 12.98 7.35 -0.30
C ALA A 113 13.88 7.14 -1.53
N ASN A 114 15.20 7.33 -1.39
CA ASN A 114 16.17 7.13 -2.47
C ASN A 114 16.15 5.69 -3.02
N LEU A 115 15.93 4.68 -2.17
CA LEU A 115 15.74 3.31 -2.63
C LEU A 115 14.54 3.16 -3.60
N ILE A 116 13.53 4.02 -3.48
CA ILE A 116 12.26 3.94 -4.21
C ILE A 116 12.27 4.84 -5.45
N VAL A 117 12.80 6.05 -5.37
CA VAL A 117 12.83 7.00 -6.51
C VAL A 117 14.12 6.96 -7.32
N GLY A 118 15.23 6.51 -6.75
CA GLY A 118 16.57 6.64 -7.33
C GLY A 118 17.28 7.88 -6.78
#